data_AF-A0A7K4MWG0-F1
#
_entry.id   AF-A0A7K4MWG0-F1
#
_cell.length_a   1.000
_cell.length_b   1.000
_cell.length_c   1.000
_cell.angle_alpha   90.00
_cell.angle_beta   90.00
_cell.angle_gamma   90.00
#
_symmetry.space_group_name_H-M   'P 1'
#
loop_
_entity.id
_entity.type
_entity.pdbx_description
1 polymer ?
#
loop_
_entity_poly.entity_id
_entity_poly.type
_entity_poly.pdbx_seq_one_letter_code
_entity_poly.pdbx_strand_id
1 'polypeptide(L)' 'MSNVYKKQVGGSHYQSMEIQPSEFINKNNLPFAEGNAIKYLCRHKQKGQKQDLEKAIHYCQMAIDRDYPEK' A
#
# COMPACT_ATOMS: atom_id res chain seq x y z
N MET A 1 -25.42 1.72 -4.58
CA MET A 1 -24.31 0.76 -4.79
C MET A 1 -23.33 0.89 -3.63
N SER A 2 -23.00 -0.19 -2.92
CA SER A 2 -22.01 -0.12 -1.85
C SER A 2 -20.63 0.15 -2.47
N ASN A 3 -20.04 1.31 -2.18
CA ASN A 3 -18.66 1.58 -2.58
C ASN A 3 -17.76 0.62 -1.78
N VAL A 4 -17.11 -0.32 -2.46
CA VAL A 4 -16.22 -1.31 -1.84
C VAL A 4 -15.09 -0.65 -1.04
N TYR A 5 -14.68 0.56 -1.44
CA TYR A 5 -13.70 1.39 -0.75
C TYR A 5 -14.25 2.13 0.48
N LYS A 6 -15.51 1.90 0.88
CA LYS A 6 -16.04 2.36 2.18
C LYS A 6 -16.14 1.23 3.20
N LYS A 7 -16.03 -0.03 2.76
CA LYS A 7 -16.11 -1.22 3.61
C LYS A 7 -14.69 -1.70 3.92
N GLN A 8 -14.33 -1.76 5.20
CA GLN A 8 -13.10 -2.42 5.65
C GLN A 8 -13.49 -3.65 6.48
N VAL A 9 -13.04 -4.83 6.08
CA VAL A 9 -13.25 -6.06 6.85
C VAL A 9 -12.07 -6.21 7.81
N GLY A 10 -12.28 -5.80 9.07
CA GLY A 10 -11.30 -5.84 10.14
C GLY A 10 -10.43 -4.58 10.26
N GLY A 11 -10.38 -4.00 11.47
CA GLY A 11 -9.70 -2.74 11.77
C GLY A 11 -10.34 -1.52 11.09
N SER A 12 -9.70 -0.34 11.22
CA SER A 12 -10.18 0.95 10.68
C SER A 12 -9.10 1.82 10.00
N HIS A 13 -7.92 1.26 9.77
CA HIS A 13 -6.70 2.00 9.41
C HIS A 13 -6.70 2.75 8.06
N TYR A 14 -7.69 2.54 7.18
CA TYR A 14 -7.86 3.34 5.95
C TYR A 14 -9.17 4.14 5.91
N GLN A 15 -10.05 4.00 6.91
CA GLN A 15 -11.40 4.59 6.88
C GLN A 15 -11.39 6.12 6.99
N SER A 16 -10.35 6.69 7.58
CA SER A 16 -10.17 8.14 7.72
C SER A 16 -9.48 8.80 6.52
N MET A 17 -9.08 8.02 5.51
CA MET A 17 -8.43 8.55 4.32
C MET A 17 -9.46 9.04 3.30
N GLU A 18 -9.19 10.18 2.67
CA GLU A 18 -10.03 10.72 1.59
C GLU A 18 -10.14 9.73 0.41
N ILE A 19 -9.03 9.05 0.11
CA ILE A 19 -8.94 7.99 -0.90
C ILE A 19 -8.26 6.79 -0.26
N GLN A 20 -8.86 5.59 -0.38
CA GLN A 20 -8.20 4.38 0.10
C GLN A 20 -6.96 4.07 -0.75
N PRO A 21 -5.85 3.57 -0.16
CA PRO A 21 -4.67 3.17 -0.92
C PRO A 21 -5.01 2.18 -2.04
N SER A 22 -5.90 1.22 -1.78
CA SER A 22 -6.36 0.24 -2.77
C SER A 22 -7.07 0.88 -3.97
N GLU A 23 -7.83 1.96 -3.76
CA GLU A 23 -8.49 2.69 -4.84
C GLU A 23 -7.46 3.41 -5.71
N PHE A 24 -6.52 4.13 -5.09
CA PHE A 24 -5.44 4.82 -5.80
C PHE A 24 -4.59 3.85 -6.63
N ILE A 25 -4.18 2.73 -6.04
CA ILE A 25 -3.34 1.71 -6.67
C ILE A 25 -4.02 1.12 -7.91
N ASN A 26 -5.29 0.70 -7.78
CA ASN A 26 -6.04 0.08 -8.87
C ASN A 26 -6.31 1.07 -10.00
N LYS A 27 -6.71 2.33 -9.68
CA LYS A 27 -6.99 3.35 -10.70
C LYS A 27 -5.76 3.71 -11.54
N ASN A 28 -4.57 3.61 -10.96
CA ASN A 28 -3.31 3.92 -11.64
C ASN A 28 -2.60 2.66 -12.18
N ASN A 29 -3.19 1.47 -12.06
CA ASN A 29 -2.61 0.19 -12.49
C ASN A 29 -1.18 -0.02 -11.98
N LEU A 30 -0.91 0.33 -10.72
CA LEU A 30 0.44 0.20 -10.17
C LEU A 30 0.80 -1.28 -9.98
N PRO A 31 2.04 -1.68 -10.29
CA PRO A 31 2.48 -3.05 -10.04
C PRO A 31 2.44 -3.38 -8.54
N PHE A 32 2.43 -4.69 -8.26
CA PHE A 32 2.17 -5.21 -6.90
C PHE A 32 3.14 -4.63 -5.85
N ALA A 33 4.42 -4.47 -6.19
CA ALA A 33 5.42 -4.02 -5.23
C ALA A 33 5.17 -2.56 -4.80
N GLU A 34 5.04 -1.66 -5.75
CA GLU A 34 4.75 -0.25 -5.54
C GLU A 34 3.41 -0.05 -4.84
N GLY A 35 2.39 -0.82 -5.22
CA GLY A 35 1.10 -0.82 -4.54
C GLY A 35 1.21 -1.24 -3.07
N ASN A 36 1.99 -2.27 -2.76
CA ASN A 36 2.21 -2.65 -1.38
C ASN A 36 2.99 -1.58 -0.61
N ALA A 37 4.02 -0.98 -1.19
CA ALA A 37 4.76 0.10 -0.56
C ALA A 37 3.82 1.25 -0.14
N ILE A 38 2.96 1.73 -1.04
CA ILE A 38 1.94 2.76 -0.75
C ILE A 38 1.01 2.32 0.38
N LYS A 39 0.48 1.09 0.30
CA LYS A 39 -0.41 0.53 1.34
C LYS A 39 0.25 0.60 2.72
N TYR A 40 1.52 0.19 2.85
CA TYR A 40 2.23 0.21 4.13
C TYR A 40 2.58 1.63 4.60
N LEU A 41 2.96 2.53 3.69
CA LEU A 41 3.18 3.95 3.98
C LEU A 41 1.92 4.67 4.46
N CYS A 42 0.74 4.26 3.98
CA CYS A 42 -0.53 4.79 4.46
C CYS A 42 -0.94 4.21 5.83
N ARG A 43 -0.55 2.96 6.11
CA ARG A 43 -1.03 2.21 7.28
C ARG A 43 -0.21 2.42 8.56
N HIS A 44 1.09 2.69 8.45
CA HIS A 44 2.04 2.50 9.56
C HIS A 44 1.66 3.20 10.89
N LYS A 45 1.06 4.40 10.82
CA LYS A 45 0.63 5.15 12.03
C LYS A 45 -0.55 4.50 12.75
N GLN A 46 -1.38 3.76 12.01
CA GLN A 46 -2.59 3.12 12.51
C GLN A 46 -2.37 1.65 12.86
N LYS A 47 -1.39 0.99 12.22
CA LYS A 47 -1.04 -0.41 12.47
C LYS A 47 0.41 -0.67 12.05
N GLY A 48 1.09 -1.58 12.75
CA GLY A 48 2.39 -2.10 12.34
C GLY A 48 3.59 -1.17 12.58
N GLN A 49 3.39 0.14 12.70
CA GLN A 49 4.43 1.12 13.08
C GLN A 49 5.71 0.93 12.24
N LYS A 50 6.88 0.84 12.88
CA LYS A 50 8.17 0.64 12.21
C LYS A 50 8.17 -0.56 11.25
N GLN A 51 7.51 -1.66 11.62
CA GLN A 51 7.52 -2.87 10.81
C GLN A 51 6.83 -2.69 9.46
N ASP A 52 5.83 -1.80 9.39
CA ASP A 52 5.19 -1.48 8.11
C ASP A 52 6.10 -0.59 7.24
N LEU A 53 6.90 0.29 7.84
CA LEU A 53 7.93 1.03 7.08
C LEU A 53 9.02 0.10 6.54
N GLU A 54 9.47 -0.87 7.34
CA GLU A 54 10.42 -1.90 6.88
C GLU A 54 9.86 -2.72 5.72
N LYS A 55 8.57 -3.08 5.76
CA LYS A 55 7.89 -3.73 4.63
C LYS A 55 7.83 -2.81 3.42
N ALA A 56 7.52 -1.53 3.59
CA ALA A 56 7.50 -0.57 2.47
C ALA A 56 8.87 -0.50 1.78
N ILE A 57 9.96 -0.43 2.56
CA ILE A 57 11.34 -0.47 2.03
C ILE A 57 11.60 -1.76 1.26
N HIS A 58 11.22 -2.92 1.81
CA HIS A 58 11.37 -4.20 1.12
C HIS A 58 10.63 -4.24 -0.23
N TYR A 59 9.40 -3.71 -0.28
CA TYR A 59 8.66 -3.62 -1.54
C TYR A 59 9.30 -2.65 -2.55
N CYS A 60 9.90 -1.54 -2.09
CA CYS A 60 10.71 -0.69 -2.96
C CYS A 60 11.92 -1.47 -3.52
N GLN A 61 12.59 -2.28 -2.69
CA GLN A 61 13.71 -3.10 -3.15
C GLN A 61 13.27 -4.13 -4.22
N MET A 62 12.08 -4.71 -4.09
CA MET A 62 11.53 -5.61 -5.12
C MET A 62 11.29 -4.87 -6.45
N ALA A 63 10.80 -3.64 -6.41
CA ALA A 63 10.61 -2.84 -7.62
C ALA A 63 11.96 -2.49 -8.26
N ILE A 64 12.98 -2.17 -7.45
CA ILE A 64 14.35 -1.94 -7.92
C ILE A 64 14.91 -3.18 -8.63
N ASP A 65 14.83 -4.35 -7.98
CA ASP A 65 15.33 -5.61 -8.55
C ASP A 65 14.64 -5.98 -9.88
N ARG A 66 13.31 -5.78 -9.96
CA ARG A 66 12.51 -6.06 -11.16
C ARG A 66 12.84 -5.13 -12.34
N ASP A 67 12.91 -3.82 -12.09
CA ASP A 67 12.96 -2.80 -13.16
C ASP A 67 14.38 -2.32 -13.45
N TYR A 68 15.29 -2.49 -12.49
CA TYR A 68 16.69 -2.07 -12.56
C TYR A 68 17.63 -3.21 -12.11
N PRO A 69 17.55 -4.40 -12.73
CA PRO A 69 18.42 -5.52 -12.36
C PRO A 69 19.89 -5.14 -12.56
N GLU A 70 20.74 -5.47 -11.58
CA GLU A 70 22.19 -5.38 -11.76
C GLU A 70 22.60 -6.31 -12.91
N LYS A 71 23.44 -5.78 -13.82
CA LYS A 71 23.94 -6.55 -14.97
C LYS A 71 24.97 -7.58 -14.56
#